data_AF-A0A017THS9-F1
#
_entry.id   AF-A0A017THS9-F1
#
_cell.length_a   1.000
_cell.length_b   1.000
_cell.length_c   1.000
_cell.angle_alpha   90.00
_cell.angle_beta   90.00
_cell.angle_gamma   90.00
#
_symmetry.space_group_name_H-M   'P 1'
#
loop_
_entity.id
_entity.type
_entity.pdbx_description
1 polymer ?
#
loop_
_entity_poly.entity_id
_entity_poly.type
_entity_poly.pdbx_seq_one_letter_code
_entity_poly.pdbx_strand_id
1 'polypeptide(L)'
;MQNPRPRSSLLLHACVTGALALSTALFVTAARADAVPPPPEDCPPGALGVTGHLGEHCAPTTCAVDSDCEKVAARSFSRKSPPLACREQGLCVERRKVDVPPFRHGGAKEVELQIAARACGGAESCAAPAACEVVKRCVPAEAAAGSTAAGTPAAMKGCGCGVAPGGEGAAAIAAGSLVAAWAVRRRGRAQRQEQRRAQLGER
;
A
#
# COMPACT_ATOMS: atom_id res chain seq x y z
N MET A 1 17.99 31.14 -64.00
CA MET A 1 19.00 30.49 -63.14
C MET A 1 18.33 30.02 -61.86
N GLN A 2 18.01 28.73 -61.76
CA GLN A 2 17.35 28.14 -60.59
C GLN A 2 18.41 27.50 -59.70
N ASN A 3 18.55 28.01 -58.47
CA ASN A 3 19.52 27.53 -57.50
C ASN A 3 18.99 26.22 -56.89
N PRO A 4 19.67 25.07 -57.07
CA PRO A 4 19.22 23.80 -56.51
C PRO A 4 19.29 23.86 -54.98
N ARG A 5 18.13 23.81 -54.32
CA ARG A 5 18.06 23.79 -52.86
C ARG A 5 18.62 22.46 -52.32
N PRO A 6 19.48 22.48 -51.28
CA PRO A 6 20.15 21.30 -50.77
C PRO A 6 19.16 20.39 -50.02
N ARG A 7 18.81 19.26 -50.65
CA ARG A 7 17.98 18.19 -50.06
C ARG A 7 18.64 17.52 -48.84
N SER A 8 19.94 17.73 -48.62
CA SER A 8 20.72 17.08 -47.57
C SER A 8 20.36 17.52 -46.14
N SER A 9 19.77 18.70 -45.96
CA SER A 9 19.47 19.22 -44.60
C SER A 9 18.29 18.50 -43.92
N LEU A 10 17.33 17.96 -44.70
CA LEU A 10 16.13 17.30 -44.17
C LEU A 10 16.43 15.91 -43.57
N LEU A 11 17.40 15.17 -44.14
CA LEU A 11 17.78 13.85 -43.64
C LEU A 11 18.52 13.92 -42.31
N LEU A 12 19.36 14.94 -42.10
CA LEU A 12 20.10 15.12 -40.85
C LEU A 12 19.15 15.39 -39.66
N HIS A 13 18.15 16.26 -39.85
CA HIS A 13 17.19 16.60 -38.79
C HIS A 13 16.34 15.39 -38.36
N ALA A 14 15.95 14.52 -39.31
CA ALA A 14 15.18 13.31 -39.00
C ALA A 14 16.00 12.31 -38.16
N CYS A 15 17.29 12.14 -38.43
CA CYS A 15 18.15 11.26 -37.65
C CYS A 15 18.40 11.78 -36.22
N VAL A 16 18.65 13.08 -36.07
CA VAL A 16 18.90 13.68 -34.74
C VAL A 16 17.64 13.63 -33.86
N THR A 17 16.47 13.93 -34.43
CA THR A 17 15.20 13.86 -33.67
C THR A 17 14.83 12.42 -33.29
N GLY A 18 15.08 11.45 -34.18
CA GLY A 18 14.88 10.03 -33.87
C GLY A 18 15.79 9.51 -32.74
N ALA A 19 17.07 9.88 -32.76
CA ALA A 19 18.04 9.47 -31.75
C ALA A 19 17.72 10.05 -30.35
N LEU A 20 17.22 11.28 -30.29
CA LEU A 20 16.82 11.94 -29.05
C LEU A 20 15.52 11.34 -28.45
N ALA A 21 14.56 10.99 -29.31
CA ALA A 21 13.32 10.34 -28.87
C ALA A 21 13.56 8.91 -28.34
N LEU A 22 14.48 8.18 -28.97
CA LEU A 22 14.84 6.83 -28.52
C LEU A 22 15.60 6.85 -27.19
N SER A 23 16.50 7.80 -27.00
CA SER A 23 17.25 7.94 -25.74
C SER A 23 16.33 8.34 -24.58
N THR A 24 15.38 9.27 -24.76
CA THR A 24 14.42 9.62 -23.70
C THR A 24 13.50 8.46 -23.30
N ALA A 25 13.12 7.58 -24.23
CA ALA A 25 12.33 6.39 -23.92
C ALA A 25 13.09 5.33 -23.09
N LEU A 26 14.41 5.25 -23.24
CA LEU A 26 15.24 4.28 -22.50
C LEU A 26 15.55 4.71 -21.05
N PHE A 27 15.37 6.00 -20.72
CA PHE A 27 15.64 6.53 -19.38
C PHE A 27 14.39 6.75 -18.51
N VAL A 28 13.19 6.35 -18.97
CA VAL A 28 12.00 6.31 -18.11
C VAL A 28 12.06 5.05 -17.24
N THR A 29 12.99 5.03 -16.28
CA THR A 29 12.89 4.09 -15.17
C THR A 29 11.64 4.45 -14.39
N ALA A 30 10.66 3.54 -14.31
CA ALA A 30 9.48 3.75 -13.49
C ALA A 30 9.94 4.12 -12.07
N ALA A 31 9.66 5.35 -11.64
CA ALA A 31 9.87 5.76 -10.27
C ALA A 31 9.01 4.83 -9.40
N ARG A 32 9.67 3.91 -8.70
CA ARG A 32 9.02 3.05 -7.73
C ARG A 32 8.70 3.97 -6.56
N ALA A 33 7.44 4.33 -6.42
CA ALA A 33 6.95 4.89 -5.16
C ALA A 33 7.38 3.92 -4.06
N ASP A 34 7.82 4.46 -2.92
CA ASP A 34 8.24 3.68 -1.76
C ASP A 34 7.18 2.60 -1.50
N ALA A 35 7.60 1.34 -1.61
CA ALA A 35 6.71 0.20 -1.50
C ALA A 35 6.43 -0.02 -0.01
N VAL A 36 5.42 0.67 0.49
CA VAL A 36 4.94 0.46 1.87
C VAL A 36 4.41 -0.97 1.96
N PRO A 37 4.97 -1.84 2.83
CA PRO A 37 4.50 -3.20 2.97
C PRO A 37 3.04 -3.21 3.45
N PRO A 38 2.25 -4.26 3.17
CA PRO A 38 0.92 -4.37 3.74
C PRO A 38 1.00 -4.36 5.28
N PRO A 39 -0.06 -3.91 5.99
CA PRO A 39 -0.10 -4.03 7.44
C PRO A 39 -0.10 -5.50 7.90
N PRO A 40 0.33 -5.77 9.14
CA PRO A 40 0.31 -7.13 9.68
C PRO A 40 -1.13 -7.61 9.86
N GLU A 41 -1.41 -8.84 9.43
CA GLU A 41 -2.76 -9.44 9.54
C GLU A 41 -2.99 -10.17 10.88
N ASP A 42 -1.91 -10.63 11.53
CA ASP A 42 -1.94 -11.45 12.74
C ASP A 42 -1.90 -10.63 14.04
N CYS A 43 -2.65 -9.51 14.09
CA CYS A 43 -2.72 -8.71 15.31
C CYS A 43 -3.63 -9.32 16.38
N PRO A 44 -3.29 -9.19 17.69
CA PRO A 44 -4.14 -9.69 18.75
C PRO A 44 -5.49 -8.96 18.76
N PRO A 45 -6.59 -9.61 19.21
CA PRO A 45 -7.89 -8.95 19.36
C PRO A 45 -7.78 -7.66 20.17
N GLY A 46 -8.33 -6.56 19.65
CA GLY A 46 -8.19 -5.25 20.26
C GLY A 46 -7.03 -4.41 19.71
N ALA A 47 -6.25 -4.92 18.77
CA ALA A 47 -5.24 -4.19 18.01
C ALA A 47 -5.54 -4.20 16.49
N LEU A 48 -4.99 -3.22 15.78
CA LEU A 48 -5.12 -3.05 14.33
C LEU A 48 -3.74 -3.07 13.69
N GLY A 49 -3.58 -3.82 12.60
CA GLY A 49 -2.37 -3.78 11.78
C GLY A 49 -2.23 -2.42 11.10
N VAL A 50 -1.09 -1.76 11.34
CA VAL A 50 -0.74 -0.47 10.74
C VAL A 50 0.59 -0.62 10.00
N THR A 51 0.70 0.06 8.86
CA THR A 51 1.93 0.17 8.07
C THR A 51 2.15 1.63 7.69
N GLY A 52 3.41 2.04 7.56
CA GLY A 52 3.80 3.40 7.19
C GLY A 52 5.30 3.62 7.27
N HIS A 53 5.73 4.88 7.30
CA HIS A 53 7.16 5.24 7.36
C HIS A 53 7.88 4.76 8.64
N LEU A 54 7.12 4.40 9.68
CA LEU A 54 7.66 3.88 10.95
C LEU A 54 7.67 2.35 10.99
N GLY A 55 7.39 1.68 9.87
CA GLY A 55 7.31 0.23 9.76
C GLY A 55 5.93 -0.33 10.10
N GLU A 56 5.84 -1.66 10.00
CA GLU A 56 4.67 -2.44 10.33
C GLU A 56 4.56 -2.71 11.84
N HIS A 57 3.37 -2.55 12.42
CA HIS A 57 3.11 -2.87 13.82
C HIS A 57 1.61 -3.05 14.09
N CYS A 58 1.29 -3.71 15.22
CA CYS A 58 -0.08 -3.81 15.72
C CYS A 58 -0.36 -2.65 16.69
N ALA A 59 -1.08 -1.63 16.24
CA ALA A 59 -1.47 -0.50 17.07
C ALA A 59 -2.67 -0.87 17.96
N PRO A 60 -2.61 -0.69 19.29
CA PRO A 60 -3.74 -0.98 20.15
C PRO A 60 -4.90 -0.01 19.87
N THR A 61 -6.13 -0.52 19.82
CA THR A 61 -7.34 0.29 19.58
C THR A 61 -7.85 0.88 20.89
N THR A 62 -8.76 1.85 20.87
CA THR A 62 -9.45 2.33 22.08
C THR A 62 -10.88 2.71 21.70
N CYS A 63 -11.83 2.45 22.59
CA CYS A 63 -13.23 2.82 22.39
C CYS A 63 -13.90 3.21 23.71
N ALA A 64 -14.91 4.07 23.64
CA ALA A 64 -15.80 4.32 24.77
C ALA A 64 -17.10 3.51 24.62
N VAL A 65 -17.60 3.42 23.38
CA VAL A 65 -18.86 2.75 22.99
C VAL A 65 -18.69 1.95 21.70
N ASP A 66 -19.65 1.06 21.40
CA ASP A 66 -19.58 0.16 20.24
C ASP A 66 -19.48 0.90 18.89
N SER A 67 -20.12 2.06 18.76
CA SER A 67 -20.09 2.85 17.52
C SER A 67 -18.71 3.46 17.22
N ASP A 68 -17.80 3.56 18.20
CA ASP A 68 -16.42 3.97 17.95
C ASP A 68 -15.68 2.94 17.09
N CYS A 69 -16.07 1.66 17.19
CA CYS A 69 -15.42 0.55 16.52
C CYS A 69 -15.77 0.44 15.03
N GLU A 70 -16.82 1.12 14.56
CA GLU A 70 -17.14 1.21 13.13
C GLU A 70 -16.01 1.90 12.34
N LYS A 71 -15.42 2.95 12.92
CA LYS A 71 -14.29 3.68 12.32
C LYS A 71 -13.02 2.83 12.26
N VAL A 72 -12.82 1.96 13.25
CA VAL A 72 -11.69 1.02 13.30
C VAL A 72 -11.88 -0.04 12.23
N ALA A 73 -13.08 -0.63 12.11
CA ALA A 73 -13.39 -1.60 11.07
C ALA A 73 -13.18 -1.03 9.66
N ALA A 74 -13.56 0.23 9.42
CA ALA A 74 -13.36 0.92 8.14
C ALA A 74 -11.88 1.17 7.79
N ARG A 75 -10.98 1.19 8.78
CA ARG A 75 -9.52 1.33 8.58
C ARG A 75 -8.79 0.01 8.41
N SER A 76 -9.45 -1.10 8.75
CA SER A 76 -8.91 -2.43 8.50
C SER A 76 -8.78 -2.66 7.00
N PHE A 77 -7.59 -3.06 6.56
CA PHE A 77 -7.34 -3.39 5.16
C PHE A 77 -8.08 -4.65 4.73
N SER A 78 -8.51 -5.49 5.68
CA SER A 78 -9.33 -6.65 5.39
C SER A 78 -10.79 -6.25 5.17
N ARG A 79 -11.23 -6.32 3.91
CA ARG A 79 -12.64 -6.11 3.49
C ARG A 79 -13.64 -7.05 4.17
N LYS A 80 -13.16 -8.10 4.84
CA LYS A 80 -13.96 -9.12 5.52
C LYS A 80 -13.73 -9.13 7.03
N SER A 81 -13.46 -7.97 7.62
CA SER A 81 -13.34 -7.88 9.08
C SER A 81 -14.71 -8.16 9.72
N PRO A 82 -14.80 -9.03 10.75
CA PRO A 82 -16.04 -9.27 11.46
C PRO A 82 -16.53 -7.98 12.15
N PRO A 83 -17.82 -7.89 12.51
CA PRO A 83 -18.31 -6.76 13.30
C PRO A 83 -17.51 -6.65 14.61
N LEU A 84 -17.11 -5.43 14.94
CA LEU A 84 -16.35 -5.13 16.16
C LEU A 84 -17.28 -4.57 17.24
N ALA A 85 -17.01 -4.88 18.49
CA ALA A 85 -17.69 -4.35 19.67
C ALA A 85 -16.67 -3.78 20.67
N CYS A 86 -17.10 -2.81 21.46
CA CYS A 86 -16.28 -2.16 22.47
C CYS A 86 -16.32 -2.95 23.79
N ARG A 87 -15.24 -3.67 24.09
CA ARG A 87 -15.14 -4.55 25.27
C ARG A 87 -13.83 -4.33 26.00
N GLU A 88 -13.83 -4.62 27.30
CA GLU A 88 -12.58 -4.67 28.06
C GLU A 88 -11.70 -5.81 27.55
N GLN A 89 -10.47 -5.48 27.17
CA GLN A 89 -9.50 -6.42 26.63
C GLN A 89 -8.12 -6.01 27.12
N GLY A 90 -7.44 -6.93 27.81
CA GLY A 90 -6.04 -6.78 28.17
C GLY A 90 -5.13 -7.00 26.97
N LEU A 91 -4.20 -6.08 26.73
CA LEU A 91 -3.11 -6.23 25.78
C LEU A 91 -1.75 -5.96 26.44
N CYS A 92 -0.74 -6.77 26.11
CA CYS A 92 0.65 -6.44 26.38
C CYS A 92 1.11 -5.35 25.40
N VAL A 93 1.21 -4.12 25.90
CA VAL A 93 1.58 -2.95 25.11
C VAL A 93 3.02 -2.55 25.43
N GLU A 94 3.87 -2.54 24.40
CA GLU A 94 5.21 -1.97 24.45
C GLU A 94 5.15 -0.52 23.97
N ARG A 95 5.85 0.38 24.67
CA ARG A 95 6.03 1.77 24.26
C ARG A 95 7.44 1.96 23.73
N ARG A 96 7.56 2.23 22.43
CA ARG A 96 8.84 2.39 21.75
C ARG A 96 8.97 3.81 21.23
N LYS A 97 10.05 4.49 21.60
CA LYS A 97 10.39 5.78 21.04
C LYS A 97 11.14 5.59 19.73
N VAL A 98 10.71 6.29 18.68
CA VAL A 98 11.32 6.23 17.35
C VAL A 98 11.62 7.65 16.88
N ASP A 99 12.86 7.86 16.45
CA ASP A 99 13.26 9.10 15.81
C ASP A 99 12.71 9.15 14.39
N VAL A 100 11.86 10.15 14.13
CA VAL A 100 11.31 10.39 12.81
C VAL A 100 12.16 11.45 12.12
N PRO A 101 12.71 11.17 10.92
CA PRO A 101 13.47 12.16 10.19
C PRO A 101 12.59 13.38 9.87
N PRO A 102 13.16 14.58 9.84
CA PRO A 102 12.37 15.79 9.68
C PRO A 102 11.69 15.87 8.31
N PHE A 103 10.36 15.88 8.31
CA PHE A 103 9.57 16.25 7.13
C PHE A 103 9.58 17.77 6.97
N ARG A 104 10.54 18.29 6.20
CA ARG A 104 10.74 19.72 5.83
C ARG A 104 10.98 20.67 7.01
N HIS A 105 12.17 21.26 7.06
CA HIS A 105 12.61 22.37 7.93
C HIS A 105 12.35 22.27 9.46
N GLY A 106 11.69 21.21 9.96
CA GLY A 106 11.64 20.88 11.38
C GLY A 106 12.90 20.13 11.82
N GLY A 107 13.22 20.14 13.10
CA GLY A 107 14.22 19.21 13.67
C GLY A 107 13.69 17.77 13.69
N ALA A 108 14.56 16.81 13.99
CA ALA A 108 14.15 15.44 14.30
C ALA A 108 13.12 15.45 15.44
N LYS A 109 12.08 14.63 15.31
CA LYS A 109 11.04 14.50 16.34
C LYS A 109 11.01 13.05 16.81
N GLU A 110 11.05 12.88 18.13
CA GLU A 110 10.81 11.60 18.77
C GLU A 110 9.30 11.36 18.81
N VAL A 111 8.84 10.23 18.26
CA VAL A 111 7.46 9.78 18.34
C VAL A 111 7.40 8.52 19.18
N GLU A 112 6.47 8.46 20.13
CA GLU A 112 6.19 7.26 20.90
C GLU A 112 5.18 6.38 20.15
N LEU A 113 5.59 5.15 19.85
CA LEU A 113 4.74 4.10 19.29
C LEU A 113 4.22 3.20 20.41
N GLN A 114 2.95 2.82 20.32
CA GLN A 114 2.36 1.77 21.15
C GLN A 114 2.19 0.52 20.30
N ILE A 115 2.82 -0.57 20.72
CA ILE A 115 2.85 -1.83 19.97
C ILE A 115 2.20 -2.91 20.84
N ALA A 116 1.06 -3.44 20.38
CA ALA A 116 0.38 -4.54 21.03
C ALA A 116 0.98 -5.88 20.59
N ALA A 117 1.67 -6.57 21.50
CA ALA A 117 2.34 -7.85 21.19
C ALA A 117 1.41 -9.06 21.33
N ARG A 118 0.57 -9.09 22.38
CA ARG A 118 -0.37 -10.19 22.65
C ARG A 118 -1.50 -9.77 23.58
N ALA A 119 -2.56 -10.57 23.66
CA ALA A 119 -3.56 -10.46 24.71
C ALA A 119 -2.98 -10.84 26.08
N CYS A 120 -3.48 -10.21 27.14
CA CYS A 120 -3.04 -10.44 28.52
C CYS A 120 -4.24 -10.57 29.46
N GLY A 121 -4.12 -11.42 30.48
CA GLY A 121 -5.12 -11.60 31.53
C GLY A 121 -4.78 -10.89 32.84
N GLY A 122 -3.61 -10.26 32.93
CA GLY A 122 -3.10 -9.59 34.12
C GLY A 122 -1.64 -9.13 33.97
N ALA A 123 -1.14 -8.31 34.91
CA ALA A 123 0.16 -7.64 34.84
C ALA A 123 1.36 -8.58 34.60
N GLU A 124 1.36 -9.76 35.22
CA GLU A 124 2.47 -10.72 35.15
C GLU A 124 2.53 -11.50 33.84
N SER A 125 1.53 -11.36 32.97
CA SER A 125 1.44 -12.11 31.71
C SER A 125 2.19 -11.45 30.54
N CYS A 126 2.90 -10.34 30.75
CA CYS A 126 3.67 -9.66 29.71
C CYS A 126 5.18 -9.76 29.94
N ALA A 127 5.93 -10.03 28.87
CA ALA A 127 7.38 -9.95 28.94
C ALA A 127 7.80 -8.47 28.91
N ALA A 128 8.75 -8.08 29.76
CA ALA A 128 9.34 -6.75 29.71
C ALA A 128 9.94 -6.51 28.30
N PRO A 129 9.81 -5.28 27.74
CA PRO A 129 9.34 -4.05 28.38
C PRO A 129 7.81 -3.80 28.30
N ALA A 130 7.02 -4.76 27.81
CA ALA A 130 5.58 -4.57 27.66
C ALA A 130 4.84 -4.63 29.01
N ALA A 131 3.78 -3.82 29.14
CA ALA A 131 2.89 -3.82 30.30
C ALA A 131 1.49 -4.30 29.88
N CYS A 132 0.79 -5.03 30.78
CA CYS A 132 -0.59 -5.41 30.53
C CYS A 132 -1.52 -4.22 30.77
N GLU A 133 -2.07 -3.65 29.70
CA GLU A 133 -3.05 -2.58 29.74
C GLU A 133 -4.45 -3.16 29.51
N VAL A 134 -5.29 -3.20 30.56
CA VAL A 134 -6.70 -3.61 30.49
C VAL A 134 -7.57 -2.37 30.33
N VAL A 135 -8.05 -2.15 29.11
CA VAL A 135 -8.93 -1.03 28.78
C VAL A 135 -9.99 -1.48 27.77
N LYS A 136 -10.96 -0.62 27.47
CA LYS A 136 -11.93 -0.87 26.40
C LYS A 136 -11.27 -0.77 25.01
N ARG A 137 -11.32 -1.87 24.25
CA ARG A 137 -10.77 -2.06 22.91
C ARG A 137 -11.86 -2.51 21.94
N CYS A 138 -11.63 -2.33 20.65
CA CYS A 138 -12.50 -2.87 19.61
C CYS A 138 -12.10 -4.31 19.29
N VAL A 139 -12.93 -5.27 19.70
CA VAL A 139 -12.71 -6.71 19.51
C VAL A 139 -13.81 -7.31 18.64
N PRO A 140 -13.56 -8.42 17.92
CA PRO A 140 -14.63 -9.13 17.20
C PRO A 140 -15.79 -9.47 18.13
N ALA A 141 -17.03 -9.13 17.72
CA ALA A 141 -18.22 -9.30 18.54
C ALA A 141 -18.45 -10.78 18.94
N GLU A 142 -18.02 -11.72 18.11
CA GLU A 142 -18.14 -13.16 18.33
C GLU A 142 -17.21 -13.70 19.42
N ALA A 143 -16.09 -13.00 19.72
CA ALA A 143 -15.15 -13.41 20.75
C ALA A 143 -15.75 -13.36 22.17
N ALA A 144 -16.88 -12.66 22.35
CA ALA A 144 -17.56 -12.51 23.63
C ALA A 144 -18.39 -13.74 24.05
N ALA A 145 -18.72 -14.66 23.15
CA ALA A 145 -19.66 -15.74 23.47
C ALA A 145 -19.04 -16.96 24.18
N GLY A 146 -17.70 -17.03 24.36
CA GLY A 146 -17.03 -18.26 24.79
C GLY A 146 -16.00 -18.19 25.92
N SER A 147 -15.63 -17.01 26.44
CA SER A 147 -14.50 -16.88 27.38
C SER A 147 -14.89 -16.97 28.87
N THR A 148 -15.65 -18.00 29.25
CA THR A 148 -15.71 -18.47 30.65
C THR A 148 -14.89 -19.74 30.90
N ALA A 149 -14.20 -20.28 29.89
CA ALA A 149 -13.35 -21.45 30.07
C ALA A 149 -11.87 -21.07 30.06
N ALA A 150 -11.18 -21.39 31.16
CA ALA A 150 -9.73 -21.58 31.21
C ALA A 150 -9.34 -22.69 30.20
N GLY A 151 -9.28 -22.31 28.92
CA GLY A 151 -9.04 -23.19 27.80
C GLY A 151 -7.57 -23.18 27.42
N THR A 152 -6.93 -24.32 27.65
CA THR A 152 -5.65 -24.78 27.10
C THR A 152 -5.32 -24.15 25.74
N PRO A 153 -4.08 -23.68 25.49
CA PRO A 153 -3.70 -23.07 24.23
C PRO A 153 -4.00 -24.02 23.07
N ALA A 154 -4.97 -23.64 22.24
CA ALA A 154 -5.26 -24.34 21.00
C ALA A 154 -4.03 -24.24 20.11
N ALA A 155 -3.40 -25.39 19.85
CA ALA A 155 -2.27 -25.54 18.95
C ALA A 155 -2.61 -24.90 17.60
N MET A 156 -1.99 -23.76 17.31
CA MET A 156 -2.05 -23.14 16.00
C MET A 156 -1.46 -24.12 14.99
N LYS A 157 -2.32 -24.61 14.10
CA LYS A 157 -1.93 -25.38 12.91
C LYS A 157 -1.02 -24.47 12.08
N GLY A 158 0.26 -24.81 12.03
CA GLY A 158 1.27 -24.02 11.33
C GLY A 158 0.89 -23.78 9.87
N CYS A 159 0.98 -22.51 9.46
CA CYS A 159 0.99 -22.13 8.05
C CYS A 159 2.24 -22.72 7.40
N GLY A 160 2.07 -23.81 6.67
CA GLY A 160 3.11 -24.37 5.82
C GLY A 160 3.49 -23.37 4.73
N CYS A 161 4.78 -23.05 4.63
CA CYS A 161 5.36 -22.33 3.51
C CYS A 161 5.17 -23.18 2.23
N GLY A 162 4.08 -22.93 1.51
CA GLY A 162 3.89 -23.47 0.17
C GLY A 162 4.85 -22.79 -0.79
N VAL A 163 5.88 -23.51 -1.23
CA VAL A 163 6.75 -23.08 -2.33
C VAL A 163 5.89 -22.97 -3.59
N ALA A 164 5.70 -21.74 -4.09
CA ALA A 164 5.03 -21.52 -5.37
C ALA A 164 5.95 -21.99 -6.51
N PRO A 165 5.48 -22.87 -7.42
CA PRO A 165 6.26 -23.21 -8.60
C PRO A 165 6.38 -21.99 -9.51
N GLY A 166 7.62 -21.59 -9.79
CA GLY A 166 7.94 -20.55 -10.76
C GLY A 166 7.61 -21.03 -12.18
N GLY A 167 6.49 -20.55 -12.73
CA GLY A 167 6.04 -20.79 -14.09
C GLY A 167 6.03 -19.51 -14.93
N GLU A 168 6.93 -19.46 -15.92
CA GLU A 168 6.77 -18.85 -17.25
C GLU A 168 6.38 -17.36 -17.36
N GLY A 169 7.31 -16.48 -16.98
CA GLY A 169 7.30 -15.04 -17.28
C GLY A 169 7.69 -14.67 -18.73
N ALA A 170 7.17 -15.35 -19.76
CA ALA A 170 7.41 -14.99 -21.16
C ALA A 170 6.16 -14.47 -21.90
N ALA A 171 4.95 -14.81 -21.46
CA ALA A 171 3.72 -14.42 -22.16
C ALA A 171 3.23 -12.99 -21.83
N ALA A 172 3.61 -12.42 -20.68
CA ALA A 172 3.11 -11.11 -20.24
C ALA A 172 3.70 -9.91 -21.00
N ILE A 173 4.87 -10.07 -21.63
CA ILE A 173 5.53 -8.98 -22.37
C ILE A 173 4.86 -8.73 -23.74
N ALA A 174 4.22 -9.75 -24.32
CA ALA A 174 3.55 -9.62 -25.62
C ALA A 174 2.19 -8.88 -25.55
N ALA A 175 1.47 -8.95 -24.43
CA ALA A 175 0.18 -8.29 -24.28
C ALA A 175 0.29 -6.76 -24.06
N GLY A 176 1.35 -6.30 -23.39
CA GLY A 176 1.57 -4.89 -23.10
C GLY A 176 1.83 -4.02 -24.34
N SER A 177 2.52 -4.56 -25.34
CA SER A 177 2.87 -3.82 -26.58
C SER A 177 1.66 -3.55 -27.49
N LEU A 178 0.69 -4.46 -27.52
CA LEU A 178 -0.55 -4.29 -28.30
C LEU A 178 -1.44 -3.16 -27.74
N VAL A 179 -1.53 -3.02 -26.41
CA VAL A 179 -2.33 -1.97 -25.76
C VAL A 179 -1.72 -0.59 -25.99
N ALA A 180 -0.39 -0.46 -25.92
CA ALA A 180 0.31 0.79 -26.20
C ALA A 180 0.14 1.22 -27.68
N ALA A 181 0.27 0.28 -28.62
CA ALA A 181 0.05 0.56 -30.05
C ALA A 181 -1.38 1.01 -30.37
N TRP A 182 -2.38 0.44 -29.69
CA TRP A 182 -3.77 0.83 -29.84
C TRP A 182 -4.05 2.25 -29.31
N ALA A 183 -3.49 2.61 -28.15
CA ALA A 183 -3.63 3.94 -27.57
C ALA A 183 -3.04 5.05 -28.47
N VAL A 184 -1.86 4.81 -29.04
CA VAL A 184 -1.22 5.75 -29.99
C VAL A 184 -2.07 5.90 -31.26
N ARG A 185 -2.59 4.79 -31.80
CA ARG A 185 -3.45 4.84 -33.00
C ARG A 185 -4.74 5.61 -32.77
N ARG A 186 -5.31 5.56 -31.56
CA ARG A 186 -6.55 6.29 -31.22
C ARG A 186 -6.31 7.81 -31.15
N ARG A 187 -5.20 8.26 -30.56
CA ARG A 187 -4.84 9.69 -30.52
C ARG A 187 -4.61 10.28 -31.92
N GLY A 188 -3.94 9.54 -32.80
CA GLY A 188 -3.72 9.97 -34.18
C GLY A 188 -4.97 10.03 -35.06
N ARG A 189 -6.09 9.42 -34.65
CA ARG A 189 -7.39 9.57 -35.34
C ARG A 189 -8.12 10.85 -34.90
N ALA A 190 -8.05 11.20 -33.60
CA ALA A 190 -8.65 12.42 -33.07
C ALA A 190 -8.03 13.67 -33.72
N GLN A 191 -6.69 13.75 -33.80
CA GLN A 191 -5.99 14.88 -34.43
C GLN A 191 -6.33 15.04 -35.92
N ARG A 192 -6.49 13.93 -36.66
CA ARG A 192 -6.90 13.99 -38.07
C ARG A 192 -8.34 14.46 -38.26
N GLN A 193 -9.23 14.20 -37.30
CA GLN A 193 -10.58 14.73 -37.32
C GLN A 193 -10.60 16.23 -37.03
N GLU A 194 -9.80 16.70 -36.07
CA GLU A 194 -9.63 18.14 -35.80
C GLU A 194 -9.07 18.88 -37.02
N GLN A 195 -8.02 18.36 -37.67
CA GLN A 195 -7.45 18.96 -38.88
C GLN A 195 -8.46 19.01 -40.04
N ARG A 196 -9.27 17.96 -40.24
CA ARG A 196 -10.34 17.96 -41.25
C ARG A 196 -11.45 18.96 -40.94
N ARG A 197 -11.82 19.13 -39.67
CA ARG A 197 -12.79 20.14 -39.24
C ARG A 197 -12.27 21.55 -39.50
N ALA A 198 -11.00 21.81 -39.19
CA ALA A 198 -10.37 23.09 -39.47
C ALA A 198 -10.39 23.42 -40.98
N GLN A 199 -10.07 22.46 -41.86
CA GLN A 199 -10.09 22.67 -43.31
C GLN A 199 -11.48 22.89 -43.91
N LEU A 200 -12.54 22.40 -43.26
CA LEU A 200 -13.92 22.58 -43.74
C LEU A 200 -14.59 23.85 -43.21
N GLY A 201 -14.06 24.46 -42.15
CA GLY A 201 -14.58 25.69 -41.54
C GLY A 201 -14.07 26.99 -42.19
N GLU A 202 -13.12 26.92 -43.11
CA GLU A 202 -12.57 28.07 -43.86
C GLU A 202 -13.22 28.24 -45.26
N ARG A 203 -14.40 27.67 -45.49
CA ARG A 203 -15.22 27.91 -46.69
C ARG A 203 -16.50 28.64 -46.30
#